data_AF-X1W298-F1
#
_entry.id   AF-X1W298-F1
#
_cell.length_a   1.000
_cell.length_b   1.000
_cell.length_c   1.000
_cell.angle_alpha   90.00
_cell.angle_beta   90.00
_cell.angle_gamma   90.00
#
_symmetry.space_group_name_H-M   'P 1'
#
loop_
_entity.id
_entity.type
_entity.pdbx_description
1 polymer ?
#
loop_
_entity_poly.entity_id
_entity_poly.type
_entity_poly.pdbx_seq_one_letter_code
_entity_poly.pdbx_strand_id
1 'polypeptide(L)'
;PQIEGVWNFTPFTKGNIYGSYIKETDRKRERFNIQARNNSEYFLFGSSFNCDIKYLSDNTYQQDYAETTALWLKKEITSQATISRTIAGFKNSVIYERKETF
;
A
#
# COMPACT_ATOMS: atom_id res chain seq x y z
N PRO A 1 -11.75 0.85 14.50
CA PRO A 1 -12.16 -0.26 13.60
C PRO A 1 -11.01 -0.67 12.70
N GLN A 2 -10.90 -1.96 12.39
CA GLN A 2 -9.90 -2.48 11.47
C GLN A 2 -10.61 -3.33 10.41
N ILE A 3 -10.17 -3.20 9.18
CA ILE A 3 -10.64 -3.97 8.03
C ILE A 3 -9.40 -4.55 7.37
N GLU A 4 -9.42 -5.87 7.18
CA GLU A 4 -8.41 -6.58 6.41
C GLU A 4 -9.13 -7.37 5.31
N GLY A 5 -8.61 -7.27 4.10
CA GLY A 5 -9.06 -8.05 2.97
C GLY A 5 -7.87 -8.67 2.27
N VAL A 6 -7.91 -9.97 2.04
CA VAL A 6 -6.89 -10.70 1.28
C VAL A 6 -7.60 -11.40 0.13
N TRP A 7 -7.02 -11.33 -1.06
CA TRP A 7 -7.57 -12.02 -2.23
C TRP A 7 -6.48 -12.70 -3.05
N ASN A 8 -6.87 -13.78 -3.70
CA ASN A 8 -6.02 -14.53 -4.60
C ASN A 8 -6.86 -15.11 -5.75
N PHE A 9 -6.83 -14.41 -6.88
CA PHE A 9 -7.45 -14.78 -8.14
C PHE A 9 -6.35 -14.99 -9.19
N THR A 10 -5.38 -15.84 -8.88
CA THR A 10 -4.29 -16.18 -9.81
C THR A 10 -4.87 -16.75 -11.12
N PRO A 11 -4.35 -16.35 -12.31
CA PRO A 11 -3.19 -15.48 -12.52
C PRO A 11 -3.55 -13.99 -12.67
N PHE A 12 -4.81 -13.60 -12.51
CA PHE A 12 -5.28 -12.24 -12.76
C PHE A 12 -4.88 -11.26 -11.68
N THR A 13 -5.14 -11.55 -10.40
CA THR A 13 -4.78 -10.63 -9.32
C THR A 13 -4.65 -11.31 -7.97
N LYS A 14 -3.66 -10.92 -7.19
CA LYS A 14 -3.47 -11.31 -5.79
C LYS A 14 -3.02 -10.11 -4.99
N GLY A 15 -3.46 -10.00 -3.75
CA GLY A 15 -3.17 -8.81 -2.97
C GLY A 15 -3.86 -8.81 -1.62
N ASN A 16 -3.60 -7.73 -0.89
CA ASN A 16 -4.25 -7.45 0.36
C ASN A 16 -4.51 -5.95 0.52
N ILE A 17 -5.54 -5.63 1.28
CA ILE A 17 -5.86 -4.29 1.73
C ILE A 17 -6.03 -4.34 3.24
N TYR A 18 -5.45 -3.36 3.91
CA TYR A 18 -5.58 -3.14 5.32
C TYR A 18 -5.99 -1.68 5.54
N GLY A 19 -7.03 -1.48 6.33
CA GLY A 19 -7.51 -0.17 6.72
C GLY A 19 -7.77 -0.15 8.21
N SER A 20 -7.23 0.83 8.92
CA SER A 20 -7.57 1.07 10.31
C SER A 20 -8.01 2.52 10.51
N TYR A 21 -9.03 2.70 11.34
CA TYR A 21 -9.58 4.00 11.70
C TYR A 21 -9.72 4.07 13.22
N ILE A 22 -9.28 5.17 13.80
CA ILE A 22 -9.34 5.45 15.23
C ILE A 22 -9.91 6.86 15.40
N LYS A 23 -10.95 6.96 16.24
CA LYS A 23 -11.50 8.23 16.69
C LYS A 23 -11.11 8.44 18.13
N GLU A 24 -10.23 9.39 18.38
CA GLU A 24 -9.77 9.72 19.74
C GLU A 24 -10.83 10.56 20.45
N THR A 25 -11.39 10.01 21.53
CA THR A 25 -12.41 10.67 22.36
C THR A 25 -11.84 11.88 23.11
N ASP A 26 -10.58 11.80 23.54
CA ASP A 26 -9.94 12.82 24.38
C ASP A 26 -9.45 14.03 23.58
N ARG A 27 -8.90 13.81 22.38
CA ARG A 27 -8.27 14.86 21.56
C ARG A 27 -9.10 15.31 20.35
N LYS A 28 -10.30 14.74 20.15
CA LYS A 28 -11.16 14.96 18.97
C LYS A 28 -10.41 14.79 17.64
N ARG A 29 -9.41 13.91 17.58
CA ARG A 29 -8.66 13.61 16.36
C ARG A 29 -9.15 12.32 15.73
N GLU A 30 -9.24 12.35 14.41
CA GLU A 30 -9.57 11.18 13.60
C GLU A 30 -8.30 10.74 12.89
N ARG A 31 -7.88 9.50 13.13
CA ARG A 31 -6.66 8.97 12.55
C ARG A 31 -6.94 7.73 11.74
N PHE A 32 -6.26 7.60 10.61
CA PHE A 32 -6.44 6.48 9.71
C PHE A 32 -5.13 6.01 9.08
N ASN A 33 -5.07 4.73 8.77
CA ASN A 33 -3.96 4.07 8.12
C ASN A 33 -4.53 3.15 7.04
N ILE A 34 -4.03 3.30 5.82
CA ILE A 34 -4.44 2.52 4.66
C ILE A 34 -3.19 1.92 4.06
N GLN A 35 -3.21 0.60 3.89
CA GLN A 35 -2.16 -0.14 3.20
C GLN A 35 -2.82 -1.03 2.17
N ALA A 36 -2.35 -0.97 0.94
CA ALA A 36 -2.85 -1.80 -0.13
C ALA A 36 -1.69 -2.34 -0.93
N ARG A 37 -1.65 -3.65 -1.12
CA ARG A 37 -0.70 -4.30 -2.03
C ARG A 37 -1.47 -5.06 -3.09
N ASN A 38 -1.10 -4.86 -4.34
CA ASN A 38 -1.64 -5.62 -5.45
C ASN A 38 -0.52 -6.14 -6.34
N ASN A 39 -0.71 -7.36 -6.84
CA ASN A 39 0.09 -7.91 -7.90
C ASN A 39 -0.84 -8.59 -8.90
N SER A 40 -0.74 -8.19 -10.15
CA SER A 40 -1.52 -8.68 -11.28
C SER A 40 -0.56 -9.02 -12.40
N GLU A 41 -0.44 -10.32 -12.70
CA GLU A 41 0.42 -10.80 -13.78
C GLU A 41 -0.24 -10.59 -15.15
N TYR A 42 -1.58 -10.57 -15.18
CA TYR A 42 -2.42 -10.26 -16.35
C TYR A 42 -3.33 -9.06 -16.07
N PHE A 43 -2.76 -7.87 -16.20
CA PHE A 43 -3.45 -6.59 -16.16
C PHE A 43 -3.84 -6.14 -17.59
N LEU A 44 -4.50 -4.97 -17.70
CA LEU A 44 -5.07 -4.46 -18.95
C LEU A 44 -4.08 -4.52 -20.13
N PHE A 45 -4.56 -5.01 -21.28
CA PHE A 45 -3.78 -5.16 -22.52
C PHE A 45 -2.55 -6.08 -22.42
N GLY A 46 -2.58 -7.08 -21.54
CA GLY A 46 -1.46 -8.03 -21.36
C GLY A 46 -0.25 -7.38 -20.68
N SER A 47 -0.48 -6.32 -19.91
CA SER A 47 0.52 -5.75 -19.01
C SER A 47 0.53 -6.50 -17.68
N SER A 48 1.58 -6.33 -16.89
CA SER A 48 1.58 -6.66 -15.47
C SER A 48 1.51 -5.39 -14.64
N PHE A 49 0.81 -5.46 -13.52
CA PHE A 49 0.66 -4.36 -12.58
C PHE A 49 1.03 -4.80 -11.18
N ASN A 50 1.83 -4.00 -10.49
CA ASN A 50 2.18 -4.21 -9.10
C ASN A 50 2.12 -2.87 -8.37
N CYS A 51 1.42 -2.82 -7.25
CA CYS A 51 1.43 -1.66 -6.38
C CYS A 51 1.60 -2.04 -4.92
N ASP A 52 2.28 -1.15 -4.19
CA ASP A 52 2.38 -1.13 -2.74
C ASP A 52 2.10 0.32 -2.34
N ILE A 53 0.93 0.56 -1.76
CA ILE A 53 0.46 1.87 -1.33
C ILE A 53 0.39 1.85 0.19
N LYS A 54 0.97 2.85 0.82
CA LYS A 54 0.88 3.10 2.26
C LYS A 54 0.54 4.55 2.48
N TYR A 55 -0.45 4.81 3.33
CA TYR A 55 -0.89 6.15 3.68
C TYR A 55 -1.26 6.21 5.17
N LEU A 56 -0.78 7.23 5.85
CA LEU A 56 -1.07 7.52 7.26
C LEU A 56 -1.60 8.94 7.39
N SER A 57 -2.53 9.14 8.33
CA SER A 57 -3.07 10.47 8.63
C SER A 57 -2.09 11.37 9.41
N ASP A 58 -1.30 10.78 10.31
CA ASP A 58 -0.37 11.50 11.20
C ASP A 58 0.89 10.66 11.43
N ASN A 59 2.03 11.34 11.58
CA ASN A 59 3.35 10.73 11.76
C ASN A 59 3.46 9.88 13.03
N THR A 60 2.66 10.18 14.06
CA THR A 60 2.67 9.44 15.32
C THR A 60 1.73 8.24 15.32
N TYR A 61 0.96 7.99 14.25
CA TYR A 61 0.01 6.88 14.21
C TYR A 61 0.68 5.52 14.41
N GLN A 62 1.80 5.28 13.73
CA GLN A 62 2.58 4.06 13.89
C GLN A 62 3.24 3.96 15.27
N GLN A 63 3.70 5.08 15.83
CA GLN A 63 4.31 5.10 17.15
C GLN A 63 3.29 4.83 18.28
N ASP A 64 2.07 5.37 18.14
CA ASP A 64 1.04 5.29 19.18
C ASP A 64 0.25 3.96 19.12
N TYR A 65 0.15 3.32 17.94
CA TYR A 65 -0.76 2.18 17.74
C TYR A 65 -0.19 1.01 16.93
N ALA A 66 1.07 1.02 16.49
CA ALA A 66 1.64 -0.18 15.87
C ALA A 66 2.00 -1.22 16.94
N GLU A 67 1.35 -2.37 16.87
CA GLU A 67 1.59 -3.52 17.76
C GLU A 67 2.99 -4.13 17.59
N THR A 68 3.70 -3.83 16.49
CA THR A 68 5.01 -4.40 16.15
C THR A 68 6.12 -3.35 16.13
N THR A 69 7.16 -3.58 16.95
CA THR A 69 8.33 -2.69 17.15
C THR A 69 9.10 -2.37 15.86
N ALA A 70 9.04 -3.25 14.85
CA ALA A 70 9.69 -3.01 13.56
C ALA A 70 9.05 -1.87 12.75
N LEU A 71 7.77 -1.56 12.98
CA LEU A 71 7.10 -0.41 12.35
C LEU A 71 7.50 0.92 13.01
N TRP A 72 8.00 0.90 14.25
CA TRP A 72 8.40 2.11 14.98
C TRP A 72 9.66 2.77 14.39
N LEU A 73 10.49 2.02 13.67
CA LEU A 73 11.71 2.54 13.01
C LEU A 73 11.50 3.01 11.57
N LYS A 74 10.30 2.79 10.98
CA LYS A 74 10.01 3.27 9.63
C LYS A 74 9.71 4.77 9.64
N LYS A 75 10.77 5.56 9.51
CA LYS A 75 10.68 7.03 9.28
C LYS A 75 10.25 7.41 7.86
N GLU A 76 10.11 6.42 6.98
CA GLU A 76 9.78 6.64 5.57
C GLU A 76 8.61 5.74 5.17
N ILE A 77 7.59 6.37 4.60
CA ILE A 77 6.57 5.66 3.82
C ILE A 77 6.99 5.71 2.35
N THR A 78 7.21 4.52 1.80
CA THR A 78 7.36 4.34 0.35
C THR A 78 6.09 3.74 -0.20
N SER A 79 5.48 4.46 -1.15
CA SER A 79 4.43 3.94 -2.01
C SER A 79 4.98 3.80 -3.42
N GLN A 80 4.73 2.67 -4.07
CA GLN A 80 5.19 2.38 -5.42
C GLN A 80 4.06 1.78 -6.25
N ALA A 81 3.99 2.16 -7.52
CA ALA A 81 3.16 1.53 -8.52
C ALA A 81 4.00 1.29 -9.78
N THR A 82 3.97 0.06 -10.28
CA THR A 82 4.70 -0.37 -11.47
C THR A 82 3.73 -1.01 -12.44
N ILE A 83 3.71 -0.50 -13.67
CA ILE A 83 3.04 -1.13 -14.81
C ILE A 83 4.11 -1.53 -15.81
N SER A 84 4.14 -2.79 -16.21
CA SER A 84 5.08 -3.30 -17.21
C SER A 84 4.35 -3.97 -18.36
N ARG A 85 4.81 -3.77 -19.60
CA ARG A 85 4.25 -4.43 -20.78
C ARG A 85 5.35 -4.78 -21.77
N THR A 86 5.27 -5.97 -22.35
CA THR A 86 6.15 -6.37 -23.45
C THR A 86 5.48 -6.08 -24.79
N ILE A 87 6.12 -5.28 -25.64
CA ILE A 87 5.64 -4.93 -26.98
C ILE A 87 6.77 -5.26 -27.97
N ALA A 88 6.50 -6.12 -28.95
CA ALA A 88 7.48 -6.52 -29.97
C ALA A 88 8.84 -6.99 -29.41
N GLY A 89 8.83 -7.69 -28.27
CA GLY A 89 10.05 -8.17 -27.58
C GLY A 89 10.70 -7.16 -26.63
N PHE A 90 10.27 -5.89 -26.63
CA PHE A 90 10.78 -4.87 -25.72
C PHE A 90 9.89 -4.74 -24.48
N LYS A 91 10.50 -4.85 -23.29
CA LYS A 91 9.81 -4.64 -22.01
C LYS A 91 9.78 -3.14 -21.68
N ASN A 92 8.60 -2.55 -21.76
CA ASN A 92 8.34 -1.17 -21.34
C ASN A 92 7.83 -1.20 -19.90
N SER A 93 8.37 -0.35 -19.02
CA SER A 93 7.91 -0.26 -17.63
C SER A 93 7.76 1.19 -17.22
N VAL A 94 6.63 1.51 -16.60
CA VAL A 94 6.38 2.79 -15.95
C VAL A 94 6.36 2.54 -14.45
N ILE A 95 7.23 3.23 -13.73
CA ILE A 95 7.34 3.13 -12.28
C ILE A 95 7.03 4.51 -11.71
N TYR A 96 6.08 4.56 -10.80
CA TYR A 96 5.81 5.70 -9.96
C TYR A 96 6.20 5.35 -8.53
N GLU A 97 7.01 6.20 -7.92
CA GLU A 97 7.42 6.07 -6.53
C GLU A 97 7.16 7.39 -5.81
N ARG A 98 6.48 7.28 -4.67
CA ARG A 98 6.33 8.37 -3.70
C ARG A 98 7.06 7.94 -2.43
N LYS A 99 8.02 8.76 -2.03
CA LYS A 99 8.63 8.68 -0.70
C LYS A 99 8.15 9.87 0.11
N GLU A 100 7.72 9.59 1.32
CA GLU A 100 7.37 10.59 2.31
C GLU A 100 8.18 10.32 3.56
N THR A 101 9.01 11.28 3.91
CA THR A 101 9.86 11.26 5.09
C THR A 101 9.17 12.05 6.19
N PHE A 102 9.11 11.48 7.39
CA PHE A 102 8.42 12.07 8.55
C PHE A 102 9.36 12.64 9.60
#